data_AF-A0A9N9JV17-F1
#
_entry.id   AF-A0A9N9JV17-F1
#
_cell.length_a   1.000
_cell.length_b   1.000
_cell.length_c   1.000
_cell.angle_alpha   90.00
_cell.angle_beta   90.00
_cell.angle_gamma   90.00
#
_symmetry.space_group_name_H-M   'P 1'
#
loop_
_entity.id
_entity.type
_entity.pdbx_description
1 polymer ?
#
loop_
_entity_poly.entity_id
_entity_poly.type
_entity_poly.pdbx_seq_one_letter_code
_entity_poly.pdbx_strand_id
1 'polypeptide(L)'
;NDEVISSDEEFEINYKLIIKTAEGISIPAKWFKESVSTIDEFLLLIHKKTIILTKDNTLLPTDYNVAFKVPKETGAGTQLSDGQDFIKFKTKCLKLAAKKQ
;
A
#
# COMPACT_ATOMS: atom_id res chain seq x y z
N ASN A 1 -4.19 -5.88 33.80
CA ASN A 1 -5.05 -4.99 32.99
C ASN A 1 -4.66 -5.26 31.55
N ASP A 2 -5.24 -6.31 30.98
CA ASP A 2 -5.02 -6.68 29.59
C ASP A 2 -5.91 -5.74 28.77
N GLU A 3 -5.35 -4.59 28.40
CA GLU A 3 -6.04 -3.67 27.51
C GLU A 3 -5.95 -4.26 26.11
N VAL A 4 -6.93 -5.11 25.82
CA VAL A 4 -7.27 -5.54 24.47
C VAL A 4 -7.67 -4.28 23.73
N ILE A 5 -6.72 -3.61 23.09
CA ILE A 5 -7.01 -2.53 22.15
C ILE A 5 -7.60 -3.21 20.91
N SER A 6 -8.88 -3.60 21.03
CA SER A 6 -9.80 -3.78 19.91
C SER A 6 -10.09 -2.39 19.34
N SER A 7 -9.07 -1.78 18.75
CA SER A 7 -9.28 -0.58 17.96
C SER A 7 -9.59 -1.04 16.55
N ASP A 8 -10.89 -1.11 16.27
CA ASP A 8 -11.47 -0.87 14.94
C ASP A 8 -11.16 0.58 14.50
N GLU A 9 -9.91 1.03 14.64
CA GLU A 9 -9.47 2.36 14.27
C GLU A 9 -8.95 2.27 12.85
N GLU A 10 -9.84 2.56 11.90
CA GLU A 10 -9.47 2.84 10.52
C GLU A 10 -8.36 3.91 10.51
N PHE A 11 -7.23 3.57 9.90
CA PHE A 11 -6.15 4.52 9.72
C PHE A 11 -6.08 4.95 8.26
N GLU A 12 -5.93 6.25 8.09
CA GLU A 12 -5.86 6.87 6.77
C GLU A 12 -4.43 6.77 6.22
N ILE A 13 -4.29 6.10 5.08
CA ILE A 13 -3.01 5.97 4.36
C ILE A 13 -3.06 6.84 3.10
N ASN A 14 -2.13 7.80 3.03
CA ASN A 14 -1.88 8.59 1.82
C ASN A 14 -0.65 8.03 1.10
N TYR A 15 -0.82 7.63 -0.15
CA TYR A 15 0.22 6.92 -0.87
C TYR A 15 0.25 7.23 -2.36
N LYS A 16 1.44 7.23 -2.93
CA LYS A 16 1.61 7.19 -4.38
C LYS A 16 1.72 5.75 -4.83
N LEU A 17 0.83 5.33 -5.74
CA LEU A 17 0.88 4.01 -6.35
C LEU A 17 1.59 4.10 -7.70
N ILE A 18 2.64 3.31 -7.88
CA ILE A 18 3.37 3.17 -9.14
C ILE A 18 3.31 1.70 -9.54
N ILE A 19 2.73 1.41 -10.69
CA ILE A 19 2.59 0.04 -11.22
C ILE A 19 3.51 -0.10 -12.41
N LYS A 20 4.40 -1.10 -12.35
CA LYS A 20 5.21 -1.53 -13.48
C LYS A 20 4.93 -3.01 -13.72
N THR A 21 4.38 -3.32 -14.88
CA THR A 21 4.13 -4.69 -15.34
C THR A 21 5.33 -5.23 -16.12
N ALA A 22 5.42 -6.55 -16.24
CA ALA A 22 6.45 -7.23 -17.05
C ALA A 22 6.39 -6.88 -18.54
N GLU A 23 5.20 -6.54 -19.06
CA GLU A 23 4.99 -6.12 -20.45
C GLU A 23 5.48 -4.69 -20.74
N GLY A 24 6.12 -4.03 -19.76
CA GLY A 24 6.60 -2.65 -19.89
C GLY A 24 5.48 -1.61 -19.76
N ILE A 25 4.25 -2.03 -19.51
CA ILE A 25 3.15 -1.11 -19.21
C ILE A 25 3.42 -0.49 -17.85
N SER A 26 3.65 0.83 -17.87
CA SER A 26 3.84 1.66 -16.69
C SER A 26 2.63 2.55 -16.54
N ILE A 27 1.83 2.30 -15.51
CA ILE A 27 0.67 3.14 -15.20
C ILE A 27 1.20 4.43 -14.56
N PRO A 28 0.70 5.61 -14.95
CA PRO A 28 1.11 6.88 -14.35
C PRO A 28 0.91 6.86 -12.84
N ALA A 29 1.96 7.26 -12.13
CA ALA A 29 2.00 7.25 -10.68
C ALA A 29 0.93 8.19 -10.09
N LYS A 30 -0.10 7.63 -9.46
CA LYS A 30 -1.25 8.39 -8.94
C LYS A 30 -1.27 8.36 -7.42
N TRP A 31 -1.62 9.50 -6.82
CA TRP A 31 -1.82 9.60 -5.38
C TRP A 31 -3.21 9.06 -5.02
N PHE A 32 -3.23 8.22 -4.00
CA PHE A 32 -4.41 7.61 -3.43
C PHE A 32 -4.43 7.88 -1.93
N LYS A 33 -5.65 7.96 -1.41
CA LYS A 33 -5.92 8.22 -0.01
C LYS A 33 -7.07 7.32 0.39
N GLU A 34 -6.77 6.33 1.21
CA GLU A 34 -7.75 5.30 1.59
C GLU A 34 -7.69 5.12 3.11
N SER A 35 -8.86 4.92 3.71
CA SER A 35 -8.99 4.52 5.10
C SER A 35 -9.12 3.00 5.13
N VAL A 36 -8.33 2.34 5.96
CA VAL A 36 -8.36 0.89 6.11
C VAL A 36 -8.28 0.52 7.58
N SER A 37 -9.01 -0.51 7.99
CA SER A 37 -8.90 -1.04 9.36
C SER A 37 -7.68 -1.95 9.51
N THR A 38 -7.29 -2.63 8.43
CA THR A 38 -6.17 -3.60 8.45
C THR A 38 -5.27 -3.46 7.24
N ILE A 39 -4.03 -3.91 7.40
CA ILE A 39 -3.06 -3.94 6.29
C ILE A 39 -3.48 -4.95 5.22
N ASP A 40 -4.04 -6.08 5.60
CA ASP A 40 -4.53 -7.09 4.65
C ASP A 40 -5.61 -6.52 3.72
N GLU A 41 -6.55 -5.74 4.28
CA GLU A 41 -7.54 -5.00 3.50
C GLU A 41 -6.89 -4.00 2.55
N PHE A 42 -5.87 -3.27 3.03
CA PHE A 42 -5.10 -2.35 2.20
C PHE A 42 -4.38 -3.04 1.03
N LEU A 43 -3.80 -4.23 1.26
CA LEU A 43 -3.13 -5.00 0.21
C LEU A 43 -4.11 -5.49 -0.83
N LEU A 44 -5.26 -6.02 -0.39
CA LEU A 44 -6.35 -6.41 -1.28
C LEU A 44 -6.84 -5.22 -2.11
N LEU A 45 -6.92 -4.05 -1.50
CA LEU A 45 -7.33 -2.81 -2.15
C LEU A 45 -6.30 -2.34 -3.19
N ILE A 46 -4.99 -2.41 -2.91
CA ILE A 46 -3.93 -2.15 -3.89
C ILE A 46 -4.05 -3.10 -5.08
N HIS A 47 -4.26 -4.39 -4.83
CA HIS A 47 -4.39 -5.39 -5.89
C HIS A 47 -5.60 -5.11 -6.78
N LYS A 48 -6.78 -4.89 -6.17
CA LYS A 48 -8.00 -4.48 -6.88
C LYS A 48 -7.81 -3.21 -7.71
N LYS A 49 -7.18 -2.17 -7.14
CA LYS A 49 -6.88 -0.94 -7.90
C LYS A 49 -5.92 -1.20 -9.04
N THR A 50 -4.94 -2.09 -8.86
CA THR A 50 -4.01 -2.47 -9.93
C THR A 50 -4.77 -3.08 -11.10
N ILE A 51 -5.62 -4.08 -10.84
CA ILE A 51 -6.51 -4.71 -11.84
C ILE A 51 -7.38 -3.66 -12.55
N ILE A 52 -8.00 -2.75 -11.80
CA ILE A 52 -8.88 -1.71 -12.38
C ILE A 52 -8.08 -0.74 -13.27
N LEU A 53 -6.88 -0.34 -12.85
CA LEU A 53 -6.04 0.62 -13.58
C LEU A 53 -5.42 0.01 -14.83
N THR A 54 -5.00 -1.25 -14.77
CA THR A 54 -4.47 -1.98 -15.93
C THR A 54 -5.58 -2.52 -16.83
N LYS A 55 -6.81 -2.59 -16.33
CA LYS A 55 -7.95 -3.29 -16.93
C LYS A 55 -7.63 -4.77 -17.21
N ASP A 56 -6.77 -5.35 -16.38
CA ASP A 56 -6.31 -6.73 -16.51
C ASP A 56 -6.60 -7.51 -15.23
N ASN A 57 -7.60 -8.39 -15.31
CA ASN A 57 -8.05 -9.24 -14.20
C ASN A 57 -7.21 -10.52 -14.05
N THR A 58 -6.22 -10.73 -14.92
CA THR A 58 -5.34 -11.91 -14.88
C THR A 58 -4.03 -11.63 -14.15
N LEU A 59 -3.68 -10.36 -13.95
CA LEU A 59 -2.51 -9.96 -13.17
C LEU A 59 -2.52 -10.58 -11.78
N LEU A 60 -1.46 -11.32 -11.47
CA LEU A 60 -1.17 -11.76 -10.12
C LEU A 60 -0.31 -10.71 -9.41
N PRO A 61 -0.27 -10.69 -8.07
CA PRO A 61 0.63 -9.81 -7.32
C PRO A 61 2.11 -9.92 -7.70
N THR A 62 2.51 -11.01 -8.39
CA THR A 62 3.86 -11.25 -8.91
C THR A 62 4.11 -10.60 -10.27
N ASP A 63 3.07 -10.26 -11.03
CA ASP A 63 3.19 -9.71 -12.39
C ASP A 63 3.46 -8.20 -12.41
N TYR A 64 3.32 -7.54 -11.27
CA TYR A 64 3.51 -6.11 -11.15
C TYR A 64 4.26 -5.73 -9.88
N ASN A 65 5.10 -4.72 -10.02
CA ASN A 65 5.77 -4.11 -8.87
C ASN A 65 4.97 -2.91 -8.40
N VAL A 66 4.75 -2.85 -7.08
CA VAL A 66 4.15 -1.69 -6.43
C VAL A 66 5.22 -0.93 -5.68
N ALA A 67 5.43 0.33 -6.05
CA ALA A 67 6.18 1.26 -5.21
C ALA A 67 5.22 2.14 -4.41
N PHE A 68 5.47 2.23 -3.11
CA PHE A 68 4.72 3.02 -2.15
C PHE A 68 5.54 4.24 -1.72
N LYS A 69 4.90 5.41 -1.64
CA LYS A 69 5.54 6.62 -1.12
C LYS A 69 4.59 7.42 -0.26
N VAL A 70 4.98 7.72 0.98
CA VAL A 70 4.22 8.63 1.86
C VAL A 70 4.54 10.09 1.54
N PRO A 71 3.60 11.02 1.77
CA PRO A 71 3.77 12.44 1.43
C PRO A 71 5.01 13.09 2.07
N LYS A 72 5.46 12.61 3.23
CA LYS A 72 6.67 13.12 3.92
C LYS A 72 7.96 12.40 3.54
N GLU A 73 7.94 11.44 2.61
CA GLU A 73 9.13 10.70 2.21
C GLU A 73 9.85 11.35 1.04
N THR A 74 11.13 11.68 1.23
CA THR A 74 12.02 12.12 0.16
C THR A 74 12.81 10.90 -0.33
N GLY A 75 12.59 10.48 -1.59
CA GLY A 75 13.23 9.27 -2.16
C GLY A 75 12.33 8.49 -3.13
N ALA A 76 12.80 7.31 -3.55
CA ALA A 76 12.12 6.43 -4.51
C ALA A 76 10.84 5.76 -3.95
N GLY A 77 10.64 5.82 -2.62
CA GLY A 77 9.58 5.07 -1.93
C GLY A 77 10.04 3.67 -1.51
N THR A 78 9.15 2.92 -0.87
CA THR A 78 9.34 1.51 -0.51
C THR A 78 8.71 0.64 -1.59
N GLN A 79 9.50 -0.19 -2.26
CA GLN A 79 8.98 -1.20 -3.19
C GLN A 79 8.45 -2.38 -2.39
N LEU A 80 7.27 -2.86 -2.72
CA LEU A 80 6.65 -4.05 -2.11
C LEU A 80 6.92 -5.25 -3.02
N SER A 81 8.04 -5.95 -2.78
CA SER A 81 8.47 -7.09 -3.63
C SER A 81 8.47 -8.41 -2.87
N ASP A 82 8.73 -8.38 -1.56
CA ASP A 82 8.77 -9.56 -0.70
C ASP A 82 8.06 -9.29 0.65
N GLY A 83 7.70 -10.36 1.37
CA GLY A 83 7.12 -10.30 2.71
C GLY A 83 7.85 -9.36 3.68
N GLN A 84 9.18 -9.25 3.60
CA GLN A 84 9.90 -8.27 4.44
C GLN A 84 9.59 -6.81 4.09
N ASP A 85 9.43 -6.49 2.81
CA ASP A 85 9.02 -5.15 2.39
C ASP A 85 7.62 -4.84 2.90
N PHE A 86 6.72 -5.84 2.87
CA PHE A 86 5.38 -5.72 3.45
C PHE A 86 5.41 -5.48 4.96
N ILE A 87 6.29 -6.15 5.71
CA ILE A 87 6.45 -5.92 7.16
C ILE A 87 6.98 -4.51 7.44
N LYS A 88 8.01 -4.06 6.71
CA LYS A 88 8.55 -2.70 6.83
C LYS A 88 7.49 -1.65 6.50
N PHE A 89 6.73 -1.90 5.44
CA PHE A 89 5.61 -1.06 5.01
C PHE A 89 4.52 -0.98 6.08
N LYS A 90 4.05 -2.12 6.60
CA LYS A 90 3.07 -2.20 7.69
C LYS A 90 3.53 -1.41 8.91
N THR A 91 4.77 -1.64 9.33
CA THR A 91 5.38 -0.93 10.46
C THR A 91 5.43 0.57 10.22
N LYS A 92 5.73 1.00 8.99
CA LYS A 92 5.80 2.42 8.62
C LYS A 92 4.43 3.08 8.62
N CYS A 93 3.41 2.42 8.08
CA CYS A 93 2.03 2.91 8.11
C CYS A 93 1.50 3.01 9.54
N LEU A 94 1.71 1.98 10.36
CA LEU A 94 1.32 2.02 11.79
C LEU A 94 2.02 3.15 12.54
N LYS A 95 3.32 3.38 12.31
CA LYS A 95 4.06 4.51 12.90
C LYS A 95 3.55 5.87 12.42
N LEU A 96 3.03 5.97 11.20
CA LEU A 96 2.45 7.20 10.67
C LEU A 96 1.07 7.46 11.25
N ALA A 97 0.26 6.41 11.41
CA ALA A 97 -1.04 6.47 12.08
C ALA A 97 -0.89 6.91 13.55
N ALA A 98 0.06 6.31 14.27
CA ALA A 98 0.33 6.64 15.67
C ALA A 98 0.89 8.06 15.89
N LYS A 99 1.53 8.68 14.88
CA LYS A 99 2.09 10.04 14.96
C LYS A 99 1.05 11.16 14.76
N LYS A 100 -0.23 10.84 14.55
CA LYS A 100 -1.32 11.83 14.49
C LYS A 100 -1.90 12.17 15.88
N GLN A 101 -1.39 11.58 16.96
CA GLN A 101 -1.70 11.94 18.36
C GLN A 101 -0.73 13.00 18.90
#